data_AF-A0A1D2ABX9-F1
#
_entry.id   AF-A0A1D2ABX9-F1
#
_cell.length_a   1.000
_cell.length_b   1.000
_cell.length_c   1.000
_cell.angle_alpha   90.00
_cell.angle_beta   90.00
_cell.angle_gamma   90.00
#
_symmetry.space_group_name_H-M   'P 1'
#
loop_
_entity.id
_entity.type
_entity.pdbx_description
1 polymer ?
#
loop_
_entity_poly.entity_id
_entity_poly.type
_entity_poly.pdbx_seq_one_letter_code
_entity_poly.pdbx_strand_id
1 'polypeptide(L)'
;MAEAARPVLHLFRIILRAHREKLPAPMRELGDTYVKDEFRKHLRGKTTQEQWRQFMEEWRRYAGTLAASDGPQASGGVAAADASGDIPPEVLETLTPDQRARLAKLRAEAQRLRADLLGESR
;
A
#
# COMPACT_ATOMS: atom_id res chain seq x y z
N MET A 1 28.28 10.16 10.82
CA MET A 1 26.97 9.53 11.10
C MET A 1 25.79 10.47 10.83
N ALA A 2 25.76 11.70 11.37
CA ALA A 2 24.62 12.62 11.20
C ALA A 2 24.34 13.05 9.75
N GLU A 3 25.38 13.17 8.91
CA GLU A 3 25.25 13.61 7.52
C GLU A 3 24.62 12.55 6.61
N ALA A 4 24.95 11.26 6.83
CA ALA A 4 24.33 10.14 6.10
C ALA A 4 22.85 9.92 6.48
N ALA A 5 22.43 10.33 7.68
CA ALA A 5 21.07 10.20 8.14
C ALA A 5 20.12 11.28 7.59
N ARG A 6 20.65 12.45 7.19
CA ARG A 6 19.84 13.58 6.68
C ARG A 6 18.98 13.20 5.46
N PRO A 7 19.53 12.58 4.40
CA PRO A 7 18.75 12.18 3.23
C PRO A 7 17.62 11.19 3.57
N VAL A 8 17.91 10.24 4.47
CA VAL A 8 16.93 9.22 4.91
C VAL A 8 15.78 9.86 5.67
N LEU A 9 16.10 10.74 6.63
CA LEU A 9 15.09 11.46 7.41
C LEU A 9 14.25 12.41 6.55
N HIS A 10 14.87 13.02 5.54
CA HIS A 10 14.15 13.87 4.58
C HIS A 10 13.13 13.05 3.79
N LEU A 11 13.54 11.90 3.23
CA LEU A 11 12.66 11.00 2.48
C LEU A 11 11.51 10.47 3.35
N PHE A 12 11.82 10.05 4.58
CA PHE A 12 10.81 9.62 5.55
C PHE A 12 9.72 10.68 5.79
N ARG A 13 10.11 11.95 5.95
CA ARG A 13 9.16 13.06 6.15
C ARG A 13 8.31 13.32 4.91
N ILE A 14 8.90 13.22 3.72
CA ILE A 14 8.16 13.36 2.45
C ILE A 14 7.08 12.29 2.35
N ILE A 15 7.41 11.02 2.63
CA ILE A 15 6.47 9.91 2.54
C ILE A 15 5.30 10.11 3.52
N LEU A 16 5.57 10.42 4.78
CA LEU A 16 4.52 10.64 5.78
C LEU A 16 3.63 11.86 5.44
N ARG A 17 4.18 12.86 4.76
CA ARG A 17 3.38 13.99 4.26
C ARG A 17 2.50 13.54 3.11
N ALA A 18 3.04 12.80 2.14
CA ALA A 18 2.30 12.24 1.03
C ALA A 18 1.15 11.34 1.53
N HIS A 19 1.37 10.50 2.54
CA HIS A 19 0.31 9.69 3.16
C HIS A 19 -0.85 10.54 3.69
N ARG A 20 -0.57 11.68 4.31
CA ARG A 20 -1.62 12.58 4.84
C ARG A 20 -2.41 13.24 3.73
N GLU A 21 -1.73 13.63 2.64
CA GLU A 21 -2.32 14.36 1.53
C GLU A 21 -3.04 13.43 0.54
N LYS A 22 -2.60 12.17 0.43
CA LYS A 22 -3.00 11.26 -0.65
C LYS A 22 -3.76 10.04 -0.19
N LEU A 23 -3.66 9.58 1.05
CA LEU A 23 -4.30 8.33 1.49
C LEU A 23 -5.54 8.56 2.38
N PRO A 24 -6.60 7.74 2.26
CA PRO A 24 -7.70 7.73 3.22
C PRO A 24 -7.21 7.31 4.62
N ALA A 25 -7.95 7.69 5.66
CA ALA A 25 -7.51 7.51 7.05
C ALA A 25 -7.07 6.07 7.42
N PRO A 26 -7.81 5.01 7.05
CA PRO A 26 -7.39 3.63 7.39
C PRO A 26 -6.13 3.18 6.64
N MET A 27 -5.99 3.54 5.36
CA MET A 27 -4.79 3.24 4.58
C MET A 27 -3.57 4.03 5.06
N ARG A 28 -3.79 5.28 5.49
CA ARG A 28 -2.74 6.12 6.08
C ARG A 28 -2.20 5.52 7.37
N GLU A 29 -3.06 5.05 8.27
CA GLU A 29 -2.62 4.47 9.54
C GLU A 29 -1.77 3.21 9.34
N LEU A 30 -2.23 2.32 8.45
CA LEU A 30 -1.49 1.13 8.05
C LEU A 30 -0.15 1.51 7.39
N GLY A 31 -0.18 2.43 6.42
CA GLY A 31 1.00 2.90 5.70
C GLY A 31 2.02 3.57 6.63
N ASP A 32 1.59 4.48 7.51
CA ASP A 32 2.46 5.17 8.47
C ASP A 32 3.16 4.19 9.41
N THR A 33 2.45 3.16 9.87
CA THR A 33 3.01 2.11 10.72
C THR A 33 4.07 1.32 9.97
N TYR A 34 3.75 0.88 8.75
CA TYR A 34 4.68 0.12 7.90
C TYR A 34 5.97 0.92 7.60
N VAL A 35 5.84 2.18 7.18
CA VAL A 35 7.00 3.04 6.87
C VAL A 35 7.89 3.23 8.10
N LYS A 36 7.30 3.49 9.27
CA LYS A 36 8.05 3.65 10.53
C LYS A 36 8.86 2.39 10.85
N ASP A 37 8.27 1.22 10.68
CA ASP A 37 8.93 -0.04 11.00
C ASP A 37 10.04 -0.37 10.00
N GLU A 38 9.82 -0.18 8.70
CA GLU A 38 10.84 -0.45 7.68
C GLU A 38 12.05 0.48 7.81
N PHE A 39 11.84 1.78 8.02
CA PHE A 39 12.93 2.73 8.25
C PHE A 39 13.67 2.42 9.55
N ARG A 40 12.97 2.02 10.62
CA ARG A 40 13.60 1.63 11.89
C ARG A 40 14.45 0.36 11.71
N LYS A 41 13.94 -0.66 11.00
CA LYS A 41 14.67 -1.90 10.71
C LYS A 41 15.94 -1.63 9.91
N HIS A 42 15.85 -0.79 8.87
CA HIS A 42 17.02 -0.44 8.05
C HIS A 42 18.06 0.40 8.80
N LEU A 43 17.62 1.30 9.70
CA LEU A 43 18.55 2.11 10.51
C LEU A 43 19.24 1.31 11.63
N ARG A 44 18.57 0.29 12.20
CA ARG A 44 19.09 -0.50 13.32
C ARG A 44 19.71 -1.84 12.90
N GLY A 45 19.44 -2.28 11.68
CA GLY A 45 19.95 -3.52 11.12
C GLY A 45 21.39 -3.41 10.63
N LYS A 46 22.01 -4.56 10.34
CA LYS A 46 23.29 -4.64 9.64
C LYS A 46 23.07 -4.50 8.13
N THR A 47 22.67 -3.31 7.71
CA THR A 47 22.37 -3.02 6.29
C THR A 47 23.64 -2.62 5.56
N THR A 48 23.96 -3.31 4.46
CA THR A 48 25.12 -2.99 3.62
C THR A 48 24.90 -1.69 2.83
N GLN A 49 25.97 -1.10 2.32
CA GLN A 49 25.88 0.12 1.49
C GLN A 49 25.00 -0.09 0.24
N GLU A 50 25.06 -1.29 -0.35
CA GLU A 50 24.26 -1.68 -1.51
C GLU A 50 22.76 -1.72 -1.18
N GLN A 51 22.42 -2.33 -0.04
CA GLN A 51 21.04 -2.39 0.46
C GLN A 51 20.52 -0.99 0.80
N TRP A 52 21.37 -0.11 1.35
CA TRP A 52 21.01 1.30 1.57
C TRP A 52 20.69 2.04 0.28
N ARG A 53 21.47 1.80 -0.78
CA ARG A 53 21.24 2.41 -2.09
C ARG A 53 19.90 1.95 -2.67
N GLN A 54 19.66 0.63 -2.68
CA GLN A 54 18.40 0.05 -3.16
C GLN A 54 17.20 0.54 -2.33
N PHE A 55 17.33 0.56 -1.01
CA PHE A 55 16.31 1.10 -0.11
C PHE A 55 15.95 2.54 -0.49
N MET A 56 16.95 3.42 -0.61
CA MET A 56 16.69 4.82 -0.96
C MET A 56 16.08 4.99 -2.35
N GLU A 57 16.46 4.17 -3.32
CA GLU A 57 15.91 4.18 -4.68
C GLU A 57 14.43 3.79 -4.69
N GLU A 58 14.09 2.66 -4.08
CA GLU A 58 12.71 2.15 -4.04
C GLU A 58 11.78 3.09 -3.26
N TRP A 59 12.22 3.62 -2.13
CA TRP A 59 11.40 4.55 -1.34
C TRP A 59 11.24 5.93 -2.01
N ARG A 60 12.22 6.38 -2.81
CA ARG A 60 12.04 7.57 -3.67
C ARG A 60 11.03 7.31 -4.78
N ARG A 61 11.11 6.13 -5.41
CA ARG A 61 10.14 5.71 -6.43
C ARG A 61 8.73 5.67 -5.85
N TYR A 62 8.56 5.05 -4.69
CA TYR A 62 7.28 5.01 -3.97
C TYR A 62 6.74 6.40 -3.63
N ALA A 63 7.59 7.30 -3.12
CA ALA A 63 7.18 8.69 -2.88
C ALA A 63 6.75 9.38 -4.18
N GLY A 64 7.43 9.10 -5.30
CA GLY A 64 7.05 9.59 -6.63
C GLY A 64 5.70 9.05 -7.10
N THR A 65 5.41 7.75 -6.90
CA THR A 65 4.12 7.16 -7.28
C THR A 65 2.98 7.71 -6.43
N LEU A 66 3.21 7.96 -5.13
CA LEU A 66 2.25 8.63 -4.25
C LEU A 66 2.00 10.09 -4.65
N ALA A 67 3.03 10.80 -5.10
CA ALA A 67 2.89 12.19 -5.54
C ALA A 67 2.10 12.29 -6.86
N ALA A 68 2.37 11.37 -7.80
CA ALA A 68 1.75 11.29 -9.11
C ALA A 68 0.32 10.71 -9.08
N SER A 69 -0.11 10.10 -7.98
CA SER A 69 -1.50 9.68 -7.83
C SER A 69 -2.37 10.90 -7.51
N ASP A 70 -3.38 11.15 -8.34
CA ASP A 70 -4.39 12.18 -8.10
C ASP A 70 -5.37 11.68 -7.03
N GLY A 71 -5.15 12.12 -5.79
CA GLY A 71 -5.99 11.74 -4.63
C GLY A 71 -5.84 10.28 -4.21
N PRO A 72 -6.73 9.77 -3.34
CA PRO A 72 -6.66 8.41 -2.79
C PRO A 72 -7.00 7.34 -3.83
N GLN A 73 -6.11 7.20 -4.80
CA GLN A 73 -6.10 6.12 -5.76
C GLN A 73 -4.80 5.37 -5.51
N ALA A 74 -4.87 4.38 -4.63
CA ALA A 74 -3.81 3.40 -4.51
C ALA A 74 -3.68 2.71 -5.88
N SER A 75 -2.54 2.92 -6.52
CA SER A 75 -2.15 2.21 -7.73
C SER A 75 -2.05 0.72 -7.42
N GLY A 76 -3.14 0.00 -7.70
CA GLY A 76 -3.21 -1.45 -7.47
C GLY A 76 -4.64 -1.97 -7.41
N GLY A 77 -5.48 -1.66 -8.42
CA GLY A 77 -6.81 -2.25 -8.57
C GLY A 77 -7.83 -1.80 -7.52
N VAL A 78 -8.95 -1.27 -8.01
CA VAL A 78 -10.09 -0.74 -7.25
C VAL A 78 -9.82 0.59 -6.54
N ALA A 79 -10.43 1.64 -7.10
CA ALA A 79 -10.50 2.96 -6.49
C ALA A 79 -11.04 2.85 -5.06
N ALA A 80 -10.49 3.67 -4.18
CA ALA A 80 -10.91 3.80 -2.79
C ALA A 80 -12.32 4.43 -2.68
N ALA A 81 -13.35 3.70 -3.08
CA ALA A 81 -14.65 3.87 -2.46
C ALA A 81 -14.63 2.99 -1.22
N ASP A 82 -14.54 3.69 -0.10
CA ASP A 82 -14.85 3.19 1.21
C ASP A 82 -13.81 2.18 1.71
N ALA A 83 -13.19 2.49 2.85
CA ALA A 83 -12.39 1.52 3.58
C ALA A 83 -13.19 0.27 4.04
N SER A 84 -14.45 0.14 3.60
CA SER A 84 -15.33 -1.02 3.69
C SER A 84 -15.16 -2.03 2.52
N GLY A 85 -14.42 -1.69 1.46
CA GLY A 85 -14.08 -2.66 0.40
C GLY A 85 -15.17 -2.88 -0.66
N ASP A 86 -16.14 -1.97 -0.78
CA ASP A 86 -17.13 -2.03 -1.84
C ASP A 86 -16.59 -1.39 -3.12
N ILE A 87 -16.55 -2.20 -4.19
CA ILE A 87 -16.14 -1.73 -5.51
C ILE A 87 -17.30 -0.94 -6.10
N PRO A 88 -17.13 0.33 -6.49
CA PRO A 88 -18.19 1.13 -7.10
C PRO A 88 -18.80 0.42 -8.30
N PRO A 89 -20.12 0.50 -8.50
CA PRO A 89 -20.77 -0.13 -9.64
C PRO A 89 -20.18 0.36 -10.97
N GLU A 90 -19.77 1.62 -11.06
CA GLU A 90 -19.15 2.22 -12.24
C GLU A 90 -17.79 1.58 -12.56
N VAL A 91 -17.00 1.26 -11.53
CA VAL A 91 -15.71 0.58 -11.71
C VAL A 91 -15.94 -0.85 -12.21
N LEU A 92 -16.94 -1.55 -11.67
CA LEU A 92 -17.29 -2.88 -12.15
C LEU A 92 -17.62 -2.84 -13.65
N GLU A 93 -18.34 -1.82 -14.11
CA GLU A 93 -18.71 -1.64 -15.52
C GLU A 93 -17.53 -1.38 -16.46
N THR A 94 -16.42 -0.83 -15.96
CA THR A 94 -15.20 -0.62 -16.77
C THR A 94 -14.29 -1.84 -16.88
N LEU A 95 -14.52 -2.91 -16.10
CA LEU A 95 -13.67 -4.09 -16.10
C LEU A 95 -13.79 -4.89 -17.40
N THR A 96 -12.66 -5.39 -17.91
CA THR A 96 -12.64 -6.34 -19.01
C THR A 96 -13.30 -7.68 -18.61
N PRO A 97 -13.78 -8.49 -19.56
CA PRO A 97 -14.38 -9.79 -19.26
C PRO A 97 -13.48 -10.69 -18.39
N ASP A 98 -12.17 -10.72 -18.69
CA ASP A 98 -11.20 -11.50 -17.92
C ASP A 98 -11.00 -10.98 -16.50
N GLN A 99 -11.00 -9.65 -16.31
CA GLN A 99 -10.89 -9.04 -15.00
C GLN A 99 -12.12 -9.35 -14.13
N ARG A 100 -13.32 -9.40 -14.72
CA ARG A 100 -14.55 -9.82 -14.04
C ARG A 100 -14.51 -11.28 -13.64
N ALA A 101 -14.03 -12.16 -14.52
CA ALA A 101 -13.88 -13.58 -14.22
C ALA A 101 -12.93 -13.81 -13.03
N ARG A 102 -11.78 -13.10 -13.01
CA ARG A 102 -10.84 -13.14 -11.88
C ARG A 102 -11.46 -12.61 -10.58
N LEU A 103 -12.17 -11.49 -10.64
CA LEU A 103 -12.83 -10.91 -9.47
C LEU A 103 -13.91 -11.86 -8.91
N ALA A 104 -14.68 -12.52 -9.78
CA ALA A 104 -15.67 -13.51 -9.38
C ALA A 104 -15.02 -14.71 -8.66
N LYS A 105 -13.90 -15.22 -9.20
CA LYS A 105 -13.13 -16.29 -8.56
C LYS A 105 -12.62 -15.88 -7.17
N LEU A 106 -12.04 -14.70 -7.06
CA LEU A 106 -11.53 -14.18 -5.79
C LEU A 106 -12.65 -14.05 -4.74
N ARG A 107 -13.82 -13.55 -5.13
CA ARG A 107 -15.00 -13.45 -4.24
C ARG A 107 -15.46 -14.82 -3.75
N ALA A 108 -15.53 -15.82 -4.62
CA ALA A 108 -15.91 -17.17 -4.25
C ALA A 108 -14.91 -17.80 -3.26
N GLU A 109 -13.61 -17.61 -3.49
CA GLU A 109 -12.55 -18.09 -2.58
C GLU A 109 -12.61 -17.42 -1.20
N ALA A 110 -12.81 -16.10 -1.16
CA ALA A 110 -12.95 -15.36 0.09
C ALA A 110 -14.19 -15.78 0.89
N GLN A 111 -15.33 -16.00 0.21
CA GLN A 111 -16.56 -16.51 0.84
C GLN A 111 -16.37 -17.91 1.39
N ARG A 112 -15.71 -18.79 0.64
CA ARG A 112 -15.37 -20.14 1.10
C ARG A 112 -14.48 -20.10 2.34
N LEU A 113 -13.40 -19.31 2.32
CA LEU A 113 -12.51 -19.17 3.47
C LEU A 113 -13.27 -18.65 4.70
N ARG A 114 -14.20 -17.72 4.51
CA ARG A 114 -15.07 -17.22 5.58
C ARG A 114 -15.96 -18.33 6.15
N ALA A 115 -16.60 -19.14 5.30
CA ALA A 115 -17.43 -20.27 5.74
C ALA A 115 -16.60 -21.33 6.48
N ASP A 116 -15.39 -21.62 6.00
CA ASP A 116 -14.44 -22.53 6.64
C ASP A 116 -14.04 -22.00 8.04
N LEU A 117 -13.75 -20.70 8.15
CA LEU A 117 -13.40 -20.04 9.42
C LEU A 117 -14.57 -19.99 10.42
N LEU A 118 -15.81 -19.87 9.93
CA LEU A 118 -17.02 -19.86 10.77
C LEU A 118 -17.52 -21.27 11.10
N GLY A 119 -16.86 -22.33 10.61
CA GLY A 119 -17.25 -23.72 10.83
C GLY A 119 -18.56 -24.11 10.15
N GLU A 120 -19.01 -23.32 9.16
CA GLU A 120 -20.26 -23.53 8.42
C GLU A 120 -20.10 -24.56 7.29
N SER A 121 -18.86 -24.96 6.99
CA SER A 121 -18.55 -26.01 6.02
C SER A 121 -18.66 -27.41 6.66
N ARG A 122 -19.88 -27.87 6.93
CA ARG A 122 -20.19 -29.27 7.25
C ARG A 122 -21.33 -29.80 6.42
#